data_AF-A6R1U6-F1
#
_entry.id   AF-A6R1U6-F1
#
_cell.length_a   1.000
_cell.length_b   1.000
_cell.length_c   1.000
_cell.angle_alpha   90.00
_cell.angle_beta   90.00
_cell.angle_gamma   90.00
#
_symmetry.space_group_name_H-M   'P 1'
#
loop_
_entity.id
_entity.type
_entity.pdbx_description
1 polymer ?
#
loop_
_entity_poly.entity_id
_entity_poly.type
_entity_poly.pdbx_seq_one_letter_code
_entity_poly.pdbx_strand_id
1 'polypeptide(L)'
;MVKPLSFKGDKKPKKRKRHQTDTDPNDEFSARRPVPSDKSKGVPEEALAADEDQNWLSADVPTDILGPVVIVLPSSPPTCIACDGNGKVFAQEIENLIEGDPATAEPHDVRQVWVATRVAGAEGINFKGHHGRYLSCDKYGILSANAPAVSACESFVPIPSSDLPSTFSFQVAGGDREAFLSIKESGGSSVSASALTVEIRGDASSISFNTTCRVRMQARFKPKLKASKESKALEKISRKELEAAVGRRLEDHEVKRLKKARKEGSYHEAILNARVKGKHDKFAS
;
A
#
# COMPACT_ATOMS: atom_id res chain seq x y z
N MET A 1 21.51 -23.74 19.28
CA MET A 1 20.30 -23.06 19.78
C MET A 1 19.58 -24.00 20.74
N VAL A 2 19.55 -23.66 22.03
CA VAL A 2 19.13 -24.58 23.10
C VAL A 2 17.59 -24.58 23.21
N LYS A 3 16.96 -25.76 23.26
CA LYS A 3 15.51 -25.90 23.41
C LYS A 3 15.07 -25.48 24.82
N PRO A 4 13.98 -24.70 24.98
CA PRO A 4 13.49 -24.30 26.29
C PRO A 4 12.91 -25.48 27.08
N LEU A 5 13.19 -25.51 28.39
CA LEU A 5 12.77 -26.52 29.35
C LEU A 5 11.28 -26.31 29.72
N SER A 6 10.41 -27.29 29.45
CA SER A 6 8.99 -27.21 29.79
C SER A 6 8.72 -27.75 31.21
N PHE A 7 7.94 -27.03 32.01
CA PHE A 7 7.60 -27.45 33.38
C PHE A 7 6.36 -28.36 33.42
N LYS A 8 6.30 -29.20 34.46
CA LYS A 8 5.18 -30.10 34.72
C LYS A 8 3.94 -29.27 35.09
N GLY A 9 3.06 -29.04 34.12
CA GLY A 9 1.82 -28.25 34.28
C GLY A 9 1.37 -27.53 33.02
N ASP A 10 2.25 -27.34 32.03
CA ASP A 10 1.91 -26.62 30.80
C ASP A 10 0.97 -27.42 29.89
N LYS A 11 -0.19 -26.83 29.58
CA LYS A 11 -1.19 -27.41 28.67
C LYS A 11 -0.70 -27.35 27.22
N LYS A 12 -0.60 -28.52 26.58
CA LYS A 12 -0.20 -28.68 25.17
C LYS A 12 -1.14 -27.89 24.22
N PRO A 13 -0.62 -27.16 23.23
CA PRO A 13 -1.47 -26.52 22.22
C PRO A 13 -2.18 -27.58 21.36
N LYS A 14 -3.51 -27.45 21.26
CA LYS A 14 -4.41 -28.37 20.54
C LYS A 14 -4.11 -28.33 19.03
N LYS A 15 -3.57 -29.42 18.47
CA LYS A 15 -3.47 -29.63 17.02
C LYS A 15 -4.87 -29.74 16.40
N ARG A 16 -5.20 -28.88 15.43
CA ARG A 16 -6.41 -29.01 14.60
C ARG A 16 -6.29 -30.26 13.72
N LYS A 17 -7.28 -31.16 13.81
CA LYS A 17 -7.43 -32.34 12.95
C LYS A 17 -7.59 -31.90 11.48
N ARG A 18 -6.69 -32.36 10.61
CA ARG A 18 -6.96 -32.48 9.17
C ARG A 18 -7.77 -33.76 8.98
N HIS A 19 -8.90 -33.65 8.30
CA HIS A 19 -9.69 -34.81 7.89
C HIS A 19 -8.91 -35.54 6.80
N GLN A 20 -8.49 -36.75 7.11
CA GLN A 20 -7.98 -37.75 6.18
C GLN A 20 -9.20 -38.48 5.61
N THR A 21 -9.20 -38.74 4.31
CA THR A 21 -10.00 -39.81 3.71
C THR A 21 -9.02 -40.69 2.95
N ASP A 22 -8.96 -41.93 3.41
CA ASP A 22 -8.20 -43.10 2.93
C ASP A 22 -8.54 -43.46 1.46
N THR A 23 -7.55 -43.74 0.59
CA THR A 23 -6.84 -45.04 0.32
C THR A 23 -7.65 -45.87 -0.70
N ASP A 24 -7.13 -46.28 -1.87
CA ASP A 24 -6.27 -47.47 -2.10
C ASP A 24 -5.81 -47.61 -3.61
N PRO A 25 -5.02 -48.62 -4.07
CA PRO A 25 -3.64 -48.44 -4.58
C PRO A 25 -3.36 -49.10 -5.97
N ASN A 26 -2.07 -49.34 -6.29
CA ASN A 26 -1.42 -49.80 -7.56
C ASN A 26 -1.20 -48.71 -8.61
N ASP A 27 -0.01 -48.48 -9.17
CA ASP A 27 1.02 -49.43 -9.63
C ASP A 27 2.42 -48.77 -9.67
N GLU A 28 3.47 -49.58 -9.63
CA GLU A 28 4.90 -49.20 -9.59
C GLU A 28 5.49 -48.82 -10.96
N PHE A 29 6.70 -48.22 -10.89
CA PHE A 29 7.76 -48.14 -11.91
C PHE A 29 7.77 -47.03 -12.99
N SER A 30 8.85 -46.25 -12.87
CA SER A 30 9.81 -45.91 -13.92
C SER A 30 9.83 -44.48 -14.47
N ALA A 31 11.01 -43.89 -14.28
CA ALA A 31 11.58 -42.68 -14.82
C ALA A 31 11.10 -42.27 -16.23
N ARG A 32 10.73 -40.98 -16.36
CA ARG A 32 11.22 -40.04 -17.39
C ARG A 32 10.59 -38.65 -17.19
N ARG A 33 11.43 -37.62 -17.00
CA ARG A 33 11.10 -36.22 -17.36
C ARG A 33 10.76 -36.18 -18.86
N PRO A 34 9.81 -35.34 -19.34
CA PRO A 34 9.97 -33.88 -19.25
C PRO A 34 8.67 -33.03 -19.17
N VAL A 35 8.89 -31.72 -19.03
CA VAL A 35 7.99 -30.55 -19.25
C VAL A 35 6.90 -30.24 -18.18
N PRO A 36 6.92 -29.07 -17.52
CA PRO A 36 5.82 -28.65 -16.65
C PRO A 36 4.71 -28.02 -17.48
N SER A 37 3.64 -28.78 -17.71
CA SER A 37 2.35 -28.24 -18.13
C SER A 37 1.55 -27.79 -16.92
N ASP A 38 1.37 -26.48 -16.87
CA ASP A 38 0.24 -25.72 -16.35
C ASP A 38 -0.87 -26.55 -15.68
N LYS A 39 -0.83 -26.63 -14.34
CA LYS A 39 -1.98 -26.98 -13.51
C LYS A 39 -2.03 -26.05 -12.31
N SER A 40 -2.74 -24.96 -12.52
CA SER A 40 -3.36 -24.10 -11.52
C SER A 40 -4.04 -24.92 -10.41
N LYS A 41 -3.31 -25.14 -9.30
CA LYS A 41 -3.95 -25.37 -8.01
C LYS A 41 -4.39 -24.01 -7.49
N GLY A 42 -5.70 -23.79 -7.49
CA GLY A 42 -6.35 -22.56 -7.04
C GLY A 42 -5.82 -22.11 -5.67
N VAL A 43 -5.04 -21.04 -5.71
CA VAL A 43 -4.78 -20.19 -4.55
C VAL A 43 -6.10 -19.48 -4.24
N PRO A 44 -6.56 -19.42 -2.98
CA PRO A 44 -7.72 -18.60 -2.61
C PRO A 44 -7.49 -17.16 -3.11
N GLU A 45 -8.43 -16.61 -3.87
CA GLU A 45 -8.29 -15.30 -4.55
C GLU A 45 -8.11 -14.13 -3.56
N GLU A 46 -8.49 -14.32 -2.29
CA GLU A 46 -8.16 -13.40 -1.19
C GLU A 46 -6.65 -13.29 -0.93
N ALA A 47 -5.87 -14.35 -1.18
CA ALA A 47 -4.42 -14.32 -1.03
C ALA A 47 -3.72 -13.56 -2.17
N LEU A 48 -4.29 -13.58 -3.38
CA LEU A 48 -3.78 -12.78 -4.52
C LEU A 48 -4.11 -11.28 -4.34
N ALA A 49 -5.30 -10.97 -3.84
CA ALA A 49 -5.69 -9.59 -3.53
C ALA A 49 -4.89 -9.01 -2.34
N ALA A 50 -4.53 -9.84 -1.35
CA ALA A 50 -3.67 -9.45 -0.24
C ALA A 50 -2.22 -9.17 -0.66
N ASP A 51 -1.74 -9.83 -1.71
CA ASP A 51 -0.38 -9.65 -2.25
C ASP A 51 -0.25 -8.32 -3.02
N GLU A 52 -1.26 -7.98 -3.84
CA GLU A 52 -1.31 -6.67 -4.51
C GLU A 52 -1.37 -5.49 -3.54
N ASP A 53 -1.88 -5.72 -2.33
CA ASP A 53 -2.02 -4.71 -1.29
C ASP A 53 -0.68 -4.33 -0.62
N GLN A 54 0.36 -5.15 -0.81
CA GLN A 54 1.70 -4.94 -0.27
C GLN A 54 2.67 -4.29 -1.27
N ASN A 55 2.28 -4.15 -2.54
CA ASN A 55 3.13 -3.58 -3.58
C ASN A 55 3.34 -2.06 -3.40
N TRP A 56 4.55 -1.57 -3.67
CA TRP A 56 4.93 -0.16 -3.58
C TRP A 56 5.17 0.46 -4.96
N LEU A 57 4.64 1.66 -5.18
CA LEU A 57 4.77 2.41 -6.43
C LEU A 57 5.27 3.83 -6.15
N SER A 58 5.87 4.46 -7.15
CA SER A 58 6.25 5.87 -7.06
C SER A 58 5.00 6.75 -7.26
N ALA A 59 4.93 7.84 -6.49
CA ALA A 59 3.97 8.90 -6.73
C ALA A 59 4.42 9.72 -7.95
N ASP A 60 3.54 9.94 -8.92
CA ASP A 60 3.89 10.68 -10.15
C ASP A 60 3.44 12.13 -10.05
N VAL A 61 2.32 12.36 -9.37
CA VAL A 61 1.75 13.69 -9.14
C VAL A 61 1.52 13.92 -7.65
N PRO A 62 1.46 15.17 -7.17
CA PRO A 62 1.22 15.46 -5.75
C PRO A 62 -0.02 14.78 -5.18
N THR A 63 -1.09 14.68 -5.97
CA THR A 63 -2.38 14.09 -5.57
C THR A 63 -2.31 12.58 -5.36
N ASP A 64 -1.26 11.92 -5.84
CA ASP A 64 -1.01 10.50 -5.55
C ASP A 64 -0.54 10.31 -4.10
N ILE A 65 0.11 11.30 -3.47
CA ILE A 65 0.71 11.17 -2.13
C ILE A 65 -0.39 11.10 -1.05
N LEU A 66 -0.91 9.90 -0.81
CA LEU A 66 -1.99 9.59 0.11
C LEU A 66 -1.81 8.20 0.74
N GLY A 67 -2.21 8.06 2.00
CA GLY A 67 -2.10 6.79 2.73
C GLY A 67 -0.66 6.47 3.13
N PRO A 68 -0.30 5.18 3.33
CA PRO A 68 1.05 4.78 3.69
C PRO A 68 2.08 5.10 2.60
N VAL A 69 3.11 5.86 2.98
CA VAL A 69 4.20 6.33 2.12
C VAL A 69 5.56 6.17 2.79
N VAL A 70 6.61 6.12 1.98
CA VAL A 70 8.02 6.25 2.37
C VAL A 70 8.62 7.43 1.61
N ILE A 71 9.32 8.31 2.32
CA ILE A 71 9.99 9.48 1.74
C ILE A 71 11.47 9.12 1.60
N VAL A 72 11.87 8.79 0.37
CA VAL A 72 13.23 8.39 0.00
C VAL A 72 14.05 9.64 -0.29
N LEU A 73 15.19 9.75 0.38
CA LEU A 73 16.10 10.87 0.35
C LEU A 73 17.12 10.72 -0.79
N PRO A 74 17.61 11.82 -1.39
CA PRO A 74 18.60 11.79 -2.47
C PRO A 74 20.02 11.55 -1.95
N SER A 75 20.22 10.49 -1.15
CA SER A 75 21.50 10.14 -0.53
C SER A 75 22.19 8.93 -1.16
N SER A 76 23.48 8.76 -0.88
CA SER A 76 24.26 7.58 -1.28
C SER A 76 24.96 6.95 -0.05
N PRO A 77 24.55 5.75 0.43
CA PRO A 77 23.48 4.89 -0.09
C PRO A 77 22.06 5.49 0.10
N PRO A 78 21.03 4.98 -0.60
CA PRO A 78 19.67 5.49 -0.47
C PRO A 78 19.12 5.34 0.95
N THR A 79 18.72 6.45 1.53
CA THR A 79 18.08 6.52 2.85
C THR A 79 16.64 7.02 2.72
N CYS A 80 15.87 6.90 3.80
CA CYS A 80 14.53 7.46 3.91
C CYS A 80 14.35 8.19 5.25
N ILE A 81 13.34 9.04 5.33
CA ILE A 81 12.94 9.69 6.57
C ILE A 81 12.26 8.66 7.47
N ALA A 82 12.85 8.43 8.64
CA ALA A 82 12.29 7.56 9.67
C ALA A 82 12.11 8.33 10.99
N CYS A 83 11.29 7.79 11.88
CA CYS A 83 11.17 8.29 13.25
C CYS A 83 11.14 7.18 14.29
N ASP A 84 11.68 7.48 15.48
CA ASP A 84 11.57 6.59 16.64
C ASP A 84 10.28 6.86 17.44
N GLY A 85 10.02 6.04 18.46
CA GLY A 85 8.85 6.21 19.33
C GLY A 85 8.88 7.48 20.20
N ASN A 86 10.03 8.14 20.33
CA ASN A 86 10.19 9.41 21.04
C ASN A 86 10.05 10.62 20.11
N GLY A 87 9.74 10.39 18.83
CA GLY A 87 9.57 11.43 17.82
C GLY A 87 10.88 12.02 17.31
N LYS A 88 12.04 11.38 17.54
CA LYS A 88 13.29 11.78 16.88
C LYS A 88 13.22 11.36 15.41
N VAL A 89 13.46 12.31 14.50
CA VAL A 89 13.54 12.07 13.06
C VAL A 89 14.99 11.84 12.66
N PHE A 90 15.23 10.85 11.79
CA PHE A 90 16.56 10.50 11.31
C PHE A 90 16.49 9.86 9.91
N ALA A 91 17.60 9.87 9.20
CA ALA A 91 17.74 9.14 7.94
C ALA A 91 18.09 7.68 8.24
N GLN A 92 17.30 6.75 7.67
CA GLN A 92 17.54 5.31 7.77
C GLN A 92 17.83 4.75 6.38
N GLU A 93 18.91 3.99 6.24
CA GLU A 93 19.24 3.28 5.00
C GLU A 93 18.12 2.32 4.61
N ILE A 94 17.87 2.17 3.31
CA ILE A 94 16.84 1.29 2.76
C ILE A 94 17.51 -0.01 2.29
N GLU A 95 17.20 -1.14 2.93
CA GLU A 95 17.77 -2.44 2.57
C GLU A 95 17.03 -3.11 1.39
N ASN A 96 15.71 -2.92 1.30
CA ASN A 96 14.87 -3.52 0.26
C ASN A 96 14.87 -2.66 -1.00
N LEU A 97 15.91 -2.83 -1.82
CA LEU A 97 16.09 -2.20 -3.14
C LEU A 97 16.45 -3.27 -4.17
N ILE A 98 15.94 -3.13 -5.40
CA ILE A 98 16.37 -3.93 -6.54
C ILE A 98 17.58 -3.22 -7.15
N GLU A 99 18.75 -3.88 -7.13
CA GLU A 99 20.00 -3.36 -7.72
C GLU A 99 20.42 -1.96 -7.20
N GLY A 100 19.97 -1.58 -6.00
CA GLY A 100 20.23 -0.27 -5.41
C GLY A 100 19.42 0.88 -6.01
N ASP A 101 18.42 0.61 -6.86
CA ASP A 101 17.58 1.65 -7.46
C ASP A 101 16.56 2.22 -6.44
N PRO A 102 16.66 3.51 -6.06
CA PRO A 102 15.70 4.16 -5.15
C PRO A 102 14.25 4.14 -5.66
N ALA A 103 14.03 3.98 -6.96
CA ALA A 103 12.69 3.86 -7.54
C ALA A 103 12.02 2.51 -7.24
N THR A 104 12.75 1.53 -6.72
CA THR A 104 12.22 0.22 -6.32
C THR A 104 12.14 0.05 -4.80
N ALA A 105 12.46 1.10 -4.04
CA ALA A 105 12.48 1.09 -2.59
C ALA A 105 11.17 0.62 -1.97
N GLU A 106 11.28 -0.33 -1.03
CA GLU A 106 10.21 -0.80 -0.16
C GLU A 106 10.63 -0.67 1.31
N PRO A 107 9.71 -0.31 2.22
CA PRO A 107 10.04 -0.24 3.63
C PRO A 107 10.27 -1.64 4.21
N HIS A 108 11.29 -1.76 5.05
CA HIS A 108 11.59 -2.98 5.83
C HIS A 108 11.38 -2.76 7.34
N ASP A 109 11.17 -1.51 7.77
CA ASP A 109 10.91 -1.13 9.15
C ASP A 109 9.68 -0.21 9.21
N VAL A 110 8.82 -0.42 10.21
CA VAL A 110 7.63 0.40 10.44
C VAL A 110 7.98 1.87 10.69
N ARG A 111 9.19 2.15 11.19
CA ARG A 111 9.68 3.51 11.46
C ARG A 111 9.86 4.35 10.20
N GLN A 112 9.99 3.72 9.04
CA GLN A 112 10.16 4.35 7.72
C GLN A 112 8.83 4.78 7.09
N VAL A 113 7.72 4.25 7.61
CA VAL A 113 6.39 4.42 7.02
C VAL A 113 5.66 5.59 7.68
N TRP A 114 5.14 6.46 6.83
CA TRP A 114 4.30 7.60 7.20
C TRP A 114 2.92 7.45 6.59
N VAL A 115 1.88 7.89 7.29
CA VAL A 115 0.54 8.01 6.70
C VAL A 115 0.35 9.44 6.22
N ALA A 116 0.35 9.63 4.91
CA ALA A 116 0.10 10.90 4.24
C ALA A 116 -1.40 11.21 4.17
N THR A 117 -1.78 12.38 4.67
CA THR A 117 -3.14 12.92 4.61
C THR A 117 -3.14 14.34 4.08
N ARG A 118 -4.27 14.77 3.50
CA ARG A 118 -4.54 16.16 3.12
C ARG A 118 -5.74 16.65 3.89
N VAL A 119 -5.65 17.85 4.47
CA VAL A 119 -6.78 18.52 5.11
C VAL A 119 -7.56 19.25 4.02
N ALA A 120 -8.87 19.07 3.97
CA ALA A 120 -9.70 19.75 2.99
C ALA A 120 -9.56 21.28 3.14
N GLY A 121 -9.28 21.97 2.04
CA GLY A 121 -9.03 23.41 2.02
C GLY A 121 -7.59 23.83 2.33
N ALA A 122 -6.70 22.89 2.67
CA ALA A 122 -5.26 23.15 2.79
C ALA A 122 -4.51 22.57 1.58
N GLU A 123 -3.47 23.27 1.13
CA GLU A 123 -2.62 22.82 0.01
C GLU A 123 -1.59 21.77 0.43
N GLY A 124 -1.20 21.78 1.71
CA GLY A 124 -0.17 20.90 2.26
C GLY A 124 -0.65 19.49 2.61
N ILE A 125 0.34 18.61 2.64
CA ILE A 125 0.24 17.22 3.09
C ILE A 125 0.82 17.13 4.50
N ASN A 126 0.20 16.30 5.33
CA ASN A 126 0.66 15.98 6.67
C ASN A 126 1.10 14.52 6.70
N PHE A 127 2.17 14.22 7.43
CA PHE A 127 2.72 12.87 7.55
C PHE A 127 2.61 12.39 8.99
N LYS A 128 1.84 11.33 9.23
CA LYS A 128 1.68 10.74 10.56
C LYS A 128 2.55 9.49 10.71
N GLY A 129 3.46 9.49 11.68
CA GLY A 129 4.33 8.36 11.97
C GLY A 129 3.60 7.19 12.65
N HIS A 130 4.28 6.05 12.76
CA HIS A 130 3.74 4.81 13.34
C HIS A 130 3.24 4.95 14.78
N HIS A 131 3.84 5.82 15.59
CA HIS A 131 3.46 6.14 16.97
C HIS A 131 2.34 7.18 17.07
N GLY A 132 1.75 7.58 15.94
CA GLY A 132 0.57 8.42 15.90
C GLY A 132 0.81 9.92 16.08
N ARG A 133 2.06 10.37 15.94
CA ARG A 133 2.44 11.80 15.91
C ARG A 133 2.75 12.27 14.50
N TYR A 134 2.65 13.56 14.27
CA TYR A 134 2.89 14.17 12.96
C TYR A 134 4.35 14.61 12.83
N LEU A 135 4.90 14.39 11.63
CA LEU A 135 6.14 15.02 11.19
C LEU A 135 5.94 16.53 11.19
N SER A 136 6.87 17.23 11.80
CA SER A 136 6.88 18.66 11.98
C SER A 136 8.26 19.20 11.63
N CYS A 137 8.31 20.43 11.14
CA CYS A 137 9.54 21.20 11.01
C CYS A 137 9.37 22.51 11.78
N ASP A 138 10.32 22.82 12.64
CA ASP A 138 10.32 24.11 13.34
C ASP A 138 10.90 25.24 12.47
N LYS A 139 10.81 26.48 12.98
CA LYS A 139 11.34 27.68 12.32
C LYS A 139 12.87 27.68 12.14
N TYR A 140 13.58 26.76 12.79
CA TYR A 140 15.03 26.58 12.68
C TYR A 140 15.40 25.44 11.74
N GLY A 141 14.45 24.84 11.03
CA GLY A 141 14.68 23.74 10.10
C GLY A 141 14.91 22.39 10.78
N ILE A 142 14.56 22.23 12.06
CA ILE A 142 14.72 20.98 12.80
C ILE A 142 13.45 20.16 12.67
N LEU A 143 13.61 18.91 12.21
CA LEU A 143 12.50 17.98 12.08
C LEU A 143 12.26 17.19 13.38
N SER A 144 11.00 17.02 13.72
CA SER A 144 10.58 16.14 14.82
C SER A 144 9.22 15.51 14.55
N ALA A 145 8.88 14.44 15.25
CA ALA A 145 7.60 13.75 15.15
C ALA A 145 6.91 13.64 16.51
N ASN A 146 6.66 14.79 17.15
CA ASN A 146 6.08 14.87 18.49
C ASN A 146 4.67 15.49 18.52
N ALA A 147 4.25 16.14 17.44
CA ALA A 147 2.99 16.87 17.39
C ALA A 147 1.78 15.91 17.42
N PRO A 148 0.80 16.10 18.34
CA PRO A 148 -0.41 15.28 18.41
C PRO A 148 -1.47 15.67 17.37
N ALA A 149 -1.35 16.87 16.80
CA ALA A 149 -2.28 17.46 15.86
C ALA A 149 -1.52 18.23 14.78
N VAL A 150 -2.20 18.55 13.68
CA VAL A 150 -1.63 19.27 12.54
C VAL A 150 -1.81 20.77 12.74
N SER A 151 -0.71 21.52 12.61
CA SER A 151 -0.66 22.96 12.42
C SER A 151 0.18 23.30 11.18
N ALA A 152 0.59 24.56 11.04
CA ALA A 152 1.44 24.99 9.93
C ALA A 152 2.78 24.23 9.89
N CYS A 153 3.38 23.93 11.05
CA CYS A 153 4.65 23.22 11.15
C CYS A 153 4.59 21.76 10.66
N GLU A 154 3.41 21.15 10.66
CA GLU A 154 3.16 19.77 10.22
C GLU A 154 2.64 19.70 8.77
N SER A 155 2.66 20.83 8.05
CA SER A 155 2.14 20.94 6.69
C SER A 155 3.28 21.12 5.69
N PHE A 156 3.34 20.21 4.72
CA PHE A 156 4.37 20.17 3.67
C PHE A 156 3.73 20.25 2.29
N VAL A 157 4.11 21.26 1.50
CA VAL A 157 3.58 21.42 0.14
C VAL A 157 4.52 20.72 -0.84
N PRO A 158 4.08 19.64 -1.52
CA PRO A 158 4.88 18.95 -2.52
C PRO A 158 4.97 19.76 -3.83
N ILE A 159 6.19 20.04 -4.27
CA ILE A 159 6.50 20.71 -5.53
C ILE A 159 7.16 19.67 -6.46
N PRO A 160 6.51 19.27 -7.57
CA PRO A 160 7.11 18.34 -8.53
C PRO A 160 8.41 18.88 -9.12
N SER A 161 9.43 18.03 -9.25
CA SER A 161 10.66 18.38 -9.97
C SER A 161 10.40 18.40 -11.48
N SER A 162 10.95 19.39 -12.19
CA SER A 162 10.95 19.43 -13.65
C SER A 162 11.94 18.44 -14.26
N ASP A 163 13.00 18.11 -13.52
CA ASP A 163 14.18 17.45 -14.07
C ASP A 163 14.08 15.94 -13.94
N LEU A 164 13.48 15.46 -12.84
CA LEU A 164 13.37 14.05 -12.51
C LEU A 164 11.91 13.65 -12.29
N PRO A 165 11.36 12.74 -13.11
CA PRO A 165 9.98 12.29 -12.93
C PRO A 165 9.81 11.54 -11.60
N SER A 166 8.61 11.65 -11.04
CA SER A 166 8.23 11.00 -9.78
C SER A 166 9.13 11.38 -8.60
N THR A 167 9.58 12.65 -8.58
CA THR A 167 10.32 13.27 -7.48
C THR A 167 9.73 14.62 -7.12
N PHE A 168 9.89 15.02 -5.85
CA PHE A 168 9.28 16.21 -5.27
C PHE A 168 10.24 16.90 -4.31
N SER A 169 10.24 18.22 -4.31
CA SER A 169 10.72 19.00 -3.17
C SER A 169 9.54 19.30 -2.24
N PHE A 170 9.77 19.31 -0.93
CA PHE A 170 8.72 19.63 0.03
C PHE A 170 8.98 21.01 0.65
N GLN A 171 8.09 21.95 0.37
CA GLN A 171 8.09 23.25 1.02
C GLN A 171 7.48 23.12 2.42
N VAL A 172 8.17 23.65 3.42
CA VAL A 172 7.70 23.69 4.81
C VAL A 172 6.77 24.90 4.97
N ALA A 173 5.54 24.67 5.44
CA ALA A 173 4.59 25.77 5.65
C ALA A 173 4.78 26.51 6.99
N GLY A 174 5.42 25.87 7.98
CA GLY A 174 5.68 26.44 9.30
C GLY A 174 7.00 27.20 9.36
N GLY A 175 6.98 28.49 9.06
CA GLY A 175 8.15 29.36 9.17
C GLY A 175 7.86 30.78 8.68
N ASP A 176 8.80 31.70 8.93
CA ASP A 176 8.69 33.10 8.50
C ASP A 176 9.15 33.31 7.04
N ARG A 177 9.68 32.26 6.42
CA ARG A 177 10.30 32.28 5.10
C ARG A 177 9.93 31.01 4.36
N GLU A 178 9.95 31.09 3.04
CA GLU A 178 9.93 29.91 2.20
C GLU A 178 11.19 29.07 2.46
N ALA A 179 10.96 27.81 2.83
CA ALA A 179 12.03 26.86 3.10
C ALA A 179 11.63 25.46 2.63
N PHE A 180 12.63 24.65 2.30
CA PHE A 180 12.46 23.32 1.76
C PHE A 180 13.12 22.27 2.65
N LEU A 181 12.49 21.10 2.69
CA LEU A 181 13.12 19.88 3.17
C LEU A 181 14.39 19.59 2.35
N SER A 182 15.48 19.27 3.05
CA SER A 182 16.78 19.01 2.47
C SER A 182 17.54 17.97 3.28
N ILE A 183 18.53 17.37 2.64
CA ILE A 183 19.53 16.55 3.32
C ILE A 183 20.92 17.18 3.25
N LYS A 184 21.72 16.88 4.26
CA LYS A 184 23.14 17.17 4.31
C LYS A 184 23.89 15.90 4.64
N GLU A 185 24.69 15.44 3.69
CA GLU A 185 25.62 14.34 3.94
C GLU A 185 26.86 14.90 4.64
N SER A 186 27.18 14.37 5.81
CA SER A 186 28.42 14.68 6.51
C SER A 186 29.37 13.48 6.40
N GLY A 187 30.43 13.66 5.61
CA GLY A 187 31.52 12.69 5.51
C GLY A 187 32.44 12.82 6.72
N GLY A 188 32.49 11.81 7.58
CA GLY A 188 33.50 11.76 8.64
C GLY A 188 34.88 11.52 8.04
N SER A 189 35.81 12.48 8.16
CA SER A 189 37.23 12.32 7.79
C SER A 189 38.03 11.38 8.72
N SER A 190 37.38 10.46 9.44
CA SER A 190 38.05 9.54 10.36
C SER A 190 37.87 8.09 9.93
N VAL A 191 38.98 7.34 9.97
CA VAL A 191 39.27 5.98 9.47
C VAL A 191 38.45 4.87 10.16
N SER A 192 37.13 5.01 10.22
CA SER A 192 36.19 3.97 10.64
C SER A 192 35.05 3.94 9.63
N ALA A 193 35.06 2.95 8.75
CA ALA A 193 34.13 2.76 7.64
C ALA A 193 32.72 2.32 8.09
N SER A 194 32.06 3.11 8.94
CA SER A 194 30.66 2.88 9.32
C SER A 194 29.97 4.18 9.69
N ALA A 195 28.92 4.49 8.94
CA ALA A 195 27.98 5.61 9.04
C ALA A 195 28.45 6.95 8.44
N LEU A 196 28.26 7.09 7.12
CA LEU A 196 27.88 8.40 6.56
C LEU A 196 26.63 8.87 7.30
N THR A 197 26.70 10.01 8.00
CA THR A 197 25.55 10.55 8.70
C THR A 197 24.81 11.52 7.79
N VAL A 198 23.63 11.10 7.34
CA VAL A 198 22.70 11.94 6.58
C VAL A 198 21.85 12.73 7.56
N GLU A 199 22.06 14.04 7.63
CA GLU A 199 21.27 14.95 8.43
C GLU A 199 20.08 15.47 7.61
N ILE A 200 18.88 15.44 8.20
CA ILE A 200 17.65 15.93 7.55
C ILE A 200 17.31 17.31 8.15
N ARG A 201 17.06 18.27 7.27
CA ARG A 201 16.85 19.68 7.61
C ARG A 201 15.67 20.26 6.82
N GLY A 202 15.02 21.29 7.34
CA GLY A 202 13.87 21.96 6.71
C GLY A 202 14.09 23.45 6.45
N ASP A 203 15.32 23.92 6.43
CA ASP A 203 15.70 25.34 6.27
C ASP A 203 16.42 25.66 4.95
N ALA A 204 16.36 24.78 3.94
CA ALA A 204 16.95 25.09 2.64
C ALA A 204 16.19 26.21 1.94
N SER A 205 16.89 27.22 1.44
CA SER A 205 16.29 28.41 0.81
C SER A 205 15.93 28.24 -0.66
N SER A 206 16.37 27.15 -1.30
CA SER A 206 16.19 26.92 -2.73
C SER A 206 16.09 25.43 -3.04
N ILE A 207 15.29 25.11 -4.05
CA ILE A 207 15.21 23.76 -4.61
C ILE A 207 16.55 23.39 -5.25
N SER A 208 17.05 22.21 -4.94
CA SER A 208 18.28 21.65 -5.49
C SER A 208 18.20 20.12 -5.51
N PHE A 209 19.29 19.45 -5.89
CA PHE A 209 19.39 17.99 -5.82
C PHE A 209 19.10 17.48 -4.40
N ASN A 210 19.66 18.12 -3.37
CA ASN A 210 19.54 17.70 -1.97
C ASN A 210 18.13 17.90 -1.37
N THR A 211 17.25 18.64 -2.04
CA THR A 211 15.84 18.82 -1.63
C THR A 211 14.89 17.91 -2.39
N THR A 212 15.35 17.30 -3.49
CA THR A 212 14.53 16.51 -4.40
C THR A 212 14.43 15.07 -3.89
N CYS A 213 13.32 14.76 -3.25
CA CYS A 213 13.03 13.45 -2.66
C CYS A 213 12.13 12.62 -3.57
N ARG A 214 12.16 11.29 -3.43
CA ARG A 214 11.18 10.40 -4.06
C ARG A 214 10.16 9.92 -3.03
N VAL A 215 8.89 9.84 -3.42
CA VAL A 215 7.83 9.30 -2.56
C VAL A 215 7.37 7.96 -3.12
N ARG A 216 7.54 6.93 -2.30
CA ARG A 216 6.99 5.59 -2.54
C ARG A 216 5.70 5.45 -1.77
N MET A 217 4.68 4.85 -2.35
CA MET A 217 3.36 4.68 -1.75
C MET A 217 2.82 3.27 -1.98
N GLN A 218 1.96 2.80 -1.09
CA GLN A 218 1.25 1.54 -1.33
C GLN A 218 0.34 1.64 -2.57
N ALA A 219 0.45 0.67 -3.48
CA ALA A 219 -0.20 0.68 -4.78
C ALA A 219 -1.73 0.86 -4.68
N ARG A 220 -2.36 0.21 -3.70
CA ARG A 220 -3.81 0.32 -3.44
C ARG A 220 -4.26 1.72 -3.05
N PHE A 221 -3.35 2.64 -2.68
CA PHE A 221 -3.69 4.02 -2.34
C PHE A 221 -3.62 4.98 -3.52
N LYS A 222 -3.07 4.57 -4.66
CA LYS A 222 -3.02 5.41 -5.86
C LYS A 222 -4.45 5.68 -6.36
N PRO A 223 -4.90 6.94 -6.48
CA PRO A 223 -6.30 7.29 -6.76
C PRO A 223 -6.91 6.57 -7.98
N LYS A 224 -6.15 6.47 -9.08
CA LYS A 224 -6.59 5.76 -10.29
C LYS A 224 -6.81 4.27 -10.05
N LEU A 225 -5.93 3.63 -9.26
CA LEU A 225 -6.06 2.23 -8.90
C LEU A 225 -7.23 2.00 -7.94
N LYS A 226 -7.47 2.92 -7.01
CA LYS A 226 -8.66 2.91 -6.13
C LYS A 226 -9.95 3.00 -6.92
N ALA A 227 -10.10 4.00 -7.76
CA ALA A 227 -11.32 4.20 -8.55
C ALA A 227 -11.59 3.00 -9.48
N SER A 228 -10.54 2.43 -10.09
CA SER A 228 -10.68 1.24 -10.93
C SER A 228 -11.02 -0.03 -10.13
N LYS A 229 -10.45 -0.20 -8.93
CA LYS A 229 -10.81 -1.33 -8.05
C LYS A 229 -12.23 -1.17 -7.49
N GLU A 230 -12.63 0.04 -7.11
CA GLU A 230 -13.96 0.36 -6.59
C GLU A 230 -15.04 0.19 -7.67
N SER A 231 -14.80 0.64 -8.90
CA SER A 231 -15.73 0.40 -10.02
C SER A 231 -15.87 -1.10 -10.33
N LYS A 232 -14.76 -1.85 -10.37
CA LYS A 232 -14.79 -3.31 -10.52
C LYS A 232 -15.51 -4.01 -9.37
N ALA A 233 -15.38 -3.51 -8.13
CA ALA A 233 -16.09 -4.05 -6.97
C ALA A 233 -17.60 -3.75 -7.05
N LEU A 234 -17.98 -2.53 -7.45
CA LEU A 234 -19.37 -2.14 -7.73
C LEU A 234 -19.98 -2.94 -8.89
N GLU A 235 -19.19 -3.36 -9.86
CA GLU A 235 -19.63 -4.24 -10.95
C GLU A 235 -19.85 -5.70 -10.47
N LYS A 236 -19.16 -6.14 -9.41
CA LYS A 236 -19.27 -7.49 -8.84
C LYS A 236 -20.50 -7.60 -7.94
N ILE A 237 -21.67 -7.77 -8.55
CA ILE A 237 -22.88 -8.18 -7.82
C ILE A 237 -22.86 -9.69 -7.49
N SER A 238 -23.23 -10.03 -6.25
CA SER A 238 -23.34 -11.41 -5.79
C SER A 238 -24.59 -12.10 -6.36
N ARG A 239 -24.56 -13.45 -6.41
CA ARG A 239 -25.74 -14.24 -6.82
C ARG A 239 -26.94 -13.94 -5.93
N LYS A 240 -26.72 -13.78 -4.62
CA LYS A 240 -27.77 -13.49 -3.64
C LYS A 240 -28.44 -12.15 -3.88
N GLU A 241 -27.69 -11.13 -4.26
CA GLU A 241 -28.25 -9.81 -4.61
C GLU A 241 -29.01 -9.86 -5.93
N LEU A 242 -28.54 -10.62 -6.93
CA LEU A 242 -29.28 -10.85 -8.17
C LEU A 242 -30.61 -11.57 -7.92
N GLU A 243 -30.59 -12.60 -7.09
CA GLU A 243 -31.79 -13.36 -6.70
C GLU A 243 -32.78 -12.50 -5.90
N ALA A 244 -32.28 -11.64 -5.00
CA ALA A 244 -33.10 -10.67 -4.28
C ALA A 244 -33.71 -9.62 -5.22
N ALA A 245 -32.93 -9.12 -6.19
CA ALA A 245 -33.40 -8.16 -7.18
C ALA A 245 -34.44 -8.77 -8.13
N VAL A 246 -34.32 -10.05 -8.50
CA VAL A 246 -35.34 -10.72 -9.33
C VAL A 246 -36.50 -11.27 -8.48
N GLY A 247 -36.30 -11.47 -7.17
CA GLY A 247 -37.32 -11.99 -6.26
C GLY A 247 -37.54 -13.51 -6.35
N ARG A 248 -36.60 -14.24 -6.95
CA ARG A 248 -36.61 -15.71 -7.03
C ARG A 248 -35.18 -16.26 -7.10
N ARG A 249 -35.04 -17.56 -6.85
CA ARG A 249 -33.78 -18.26 -7.15
C ARG A 249 -33.54 -18.24 -8.66
N LEU A 250 -32.31 -17.93 -9.03
CA LEU A 250 -31.86 -17.84 -10.41
C LEU A 250 -31.00 -19.04 -10.74
N GLU A 251 -31.11 -19.54 -11.97
CA GLU A 251 -30.19 -20.54 -12.47
C GLU A 251 -28.87 -19.92 -12.95
N ASP A 252 -27.82 -20.72 -13.05
CA ASP A 252 -26.46 -20.25 -13.37
C ASP A 252 -26.38 -19.50 -14.71
N HIS A 253 -27.21 -19.90 -15.68
CA HIS A 253 -27.28 -19.24 -16.99
C HIS A 253 -27.95 -17.85 -16.90
N GLU A 254 -28.96 -17.69 -16.04
CA GLU A 254 -29.64 -16.42 -15.79
C GLU A 254 -28.73 -15.45 -15.01
N VAL A 255 -27.99 -15.97 -14.03
CA VAL A 255 -26.98 -15.20 -13.30
C VAL A 255 -25.90 -14.68 -14.25
N LYS A 256 -25.39 -15.52 -15.17
CA LYS A 256 -24.43 -15.09 -16.20
C LYS A 256 -25.00 -14.01 -17.11
N ARG A 257 -26.26 -14.15 -17.54
CA ARG A 257 -26.94 -13.17 -18.40
C ARG A 257 -27.13 -11.82 -17.69
N LEU A 258 -27.52 -11.83 -16.41
CA LEU A 258 -27.69 -10.60 -15.63
C LEU A 258 -26.37 -9.90 -15.33
N LYS A 259 -25.30 -10.67 -15.05
CA LYS A 259 -23.95 -10.12 -14.92
C LYS A 259 -23.46 -9.51 -16.23
N LYS A 260 -23.73 -10.15 -17.37
CA LYS A 260 -23.42 -9.62 -18.71
C LYS A 260 -24.21 -8.34 -19.01
N ALA A 261 -25.52 -8.33 -18.75
CA ALA A 261 -26.37 -7.16 -18.93
C ALA A 261 -25.93 -5.95 -18.07
N ARG A 262 -25.35 -6.19 -16.89
CA ARG A 262 -24.73 -5.12 -16.07
C ARG A 262 -23.49 -4.53 -16.71
N LYS A 263 -22.66 -5.36 -17.34
CA LYS A 263 -21.48 -4.91 -18.09
C LYS A 263 -21.85 -4.14 -19.36
N GLU A 264 -22.99 -4.46 -19.96
CA GLU A 264 -23.48 -3.89 -21.22
C GLU A 264 -24.48 -2.72 -21.00
N GLY A 265 -24.80 -2.36 -19.76
CA GLY A 265 -25.70 -1.24 -19.43
C GLY A 265 -27.21 -1.54 -19.51
N SER A 266 -27.62 -2.76 -19.88
CA SER A 266 -29.02 -3.19 -20.02
C SER A 266 -29.58 -3.93 -18.78
N TYR A 267 -28.99 -3.70 -17.60
CA TYR A 267 -29.27 -4.46 -16.38
C TYR A 267 -30.73 -4.39 -15.92
N HIS A 268 -31.34 -3.20 -15.95
CA HIS A 268 -32.71 -3.02 -15.46
C HIS A 268 -33.74 -3.70 -16.37
N GLU A 269 -33.54 -3.66 -17.68
CA GLU A 269 -34.36 -4.38 -18.65
C GLU A 269 -34.21 -5.91 -18.47
N ALA A 270 -32.98 -6.39 -18.28
CA ALA A 270 -32.73 -7.80 -18.07
C ALA A 270 -33.35 -8.33 -16.75
N ILE A 271 -33.37 -7.53 -15.67
CA ILE A 271 -34.09 -7.87 -14.44
C ILE A 271 -35.60 -7.97 -14.68
N LEU A 272 -36.19 -7.00 -15.37
CA LEU A 272 -37.62 -7.00 -15.65
C LEU A 272 -38.02 -8.24 -16.45
N ASN A 273 -37.25 -8.57 -17.48
CA ASN A 273 -37.45 -9.79 -18.27
C ASN A 273 -37.32 -11.07 -17.42
N ALA A 274 -36.35 -11.12 -16.50
CA ALA A 274 -36.17 -12.27 -15.60
C ALA A 274 -37.30 -12.40 -14.56
N ARG A 275 -37.90 -11.28 -14.12
CA ARG A 275 -39.08 -11.22 -13.24
C ARG A 275 -40.34 -11.69 -13.95
N VAL A 276 -40.57 -11.22 -15.18
CA VAL A 276 -41.75 -11.58 -15.99
C VAL A 276 -41.73 -13.06 -16.35
N LYS A 277 -40.59 -13.60 -16.80
CA LYS A 277 -40.45 -15.02 -17.16
C LYS A 277 -40.71 -15.99 -16.00
N GLY A 278 -40.59 -15.51 -14.75
CA GLY A 278 -40.89 -16.30 -13.55
C GLY A 278 -42.37 -16.26 -13.12
N LYS A 279 -43.18 -15.35 -13.67
CA LYS A 279 -44.62 -15.27 -13.39
C LYS A 279 -45.37 -15.96 -14.54
N HIS A 280 -45.81 -17.18 -14.29
CA HIS A 280 -46.84 -17.79 -15.12
C HIS A 280 -48.18 -17.14 -14.75
N ASP A 281 -48.80 -16.44 -15.70
CA ASP A 281 -50.16 -15.94 -15.53
C ASP A 281 -51.11 -17.15 -15.46
N LYS A 282 -51.90 -17.25 -14.40
CA LYS A 282 -52.84 -18.36 -14.19
C LYS A 282 -54.18 -18.12 -14.88
N PHE A 283 -54.42 -16.90 -15.39
CA PHE A 283 -55.70 -16.49 -15.99
C PHE A 283 -55.62 -16.21 -17.51
N ALA A 284 -54.46 -16.44 -18.12
CA ALA A 284 -54.28 -16.41 -19.57
C ALA A 284 -54.22 -17.85 -20.11
N SER A 285 -55.38 -18.51 -20.24
CA SER A 285 -55.60 -19.70 -21.07
C SER A 285 -57.06 -19.74 -21.50
#